data_AF-A0A0G0KAD5-F1
#
_entry.id   AF-A0A0G0KAD5-F1
#
_cell.length_a   1.000
_cell.length_b   1.000
_cell.length_c   1.000
_cell.angle_alpha   90.00
_cell.angle_beta   90.00
_cell.angle_gamma   90.00
#
_symmetry.space_group_name_H-M   'P 1'
#
loop_
_entity.id
_entity.type
_entity.pdbx_description
1 polymer ?
#
loop_
_entity_poly.entity_id
_entity_poly.type
_entity_poly.pdbx_seq_one_letter_code
_entity_poly.pdbx_strand_id
1 'polypeptide(L)'
;MKKKGRKDIIQYIKENYPDIPVILDAKRGDIGNTNEAYAKAVFDDLQADAVTIHPYLGKEAMEPFLQRTDKGIIVLVRTSNPCAGEFQDLRIDNKPLYQVIAEHVAKDWNTNGNCAVVVGATYPEELKKVREIVGDMPILVPGIGTQGGNLQAVLENGLNSKKQGLIISSSRGIIFAPNPREATLNLHQEIVSLLK
;
A
#
# COMPACT_ATOMS: atom_id res chain seq x y z
N MET A 1 27.06 17.14 -3.40
CA MET A 1 26.10 16.70 -2.36
C MET A 1 26.41 15.27 -1.96
N LYS A 2 26.67 14.97 -0.68
CA LYS A 2 26.70 13.56 -0.23
C LYS A 2 25.32 12.97 -0.51
N LYS A 3 25.24 11.83 -1.20
CA LYS A 3 23.96 11.11 -1.39
C LYS A 3 23.47 10.73 0.01
N LYS A 4 22.41 11.40 0.48
CA LYS A 4 21.72 11.00 1.71
C LYS A 4 21.17 9.59 1.52
N GLY A 5 21.43 8.71 2.47
CA GLY A 5 20.89 7.36 2.48
C GLY A 5 19.39 7.37 2.80
N ARG A 6 18.71 6.22 2.63
CA ARG A 6 17.29 6.08 3.01
C ARG A 6 17.06 6.44 4.48
N LYS A 7 17.97 6.02 5.36
CA LYS A 7 17.94 6.33 6.80
C LYS A 7 17.91 7.85 7.05
N ASP A 8 18.78 8.60 6.39
CA ASP A 8 18.84 10.07 6.54
C ASP A 8 17.54 10.76 6.10
N ILE A 9 16.86 10.22 5.08
CA ILE A 9 15.58 10.77 4.60
C ILE A 9 14.48 10.51 5.63
N ILE A 10 14.37 9.28 6.14
CA ILE A 10 13.35 8.92 7.12
C ILE A 10 13.57 9.71 8.41
N GLN A 11 14.82 9.77 8.89
CA GLN A 11 15.18 10.55 10.07
C GLN A 11 14.82 12.04 9.90
N TYR A 12 15.13 12.63 8.75
CA TYR A 12 14.74 14.02 8.47
C TYR A 12 13.22 14.22 8.55
N ILE A 13 12.42 13.31 7.98
CA ILE A 13 10.96 13.38 8.06
C ILE A 13 10.50 13.26 9.51
N LYS A 14 11.04 12.29 10.27
CA LYS A 14 10.67 12.09 11.68
C LYS A 14 11.00 13.28 12.57
N GLU A 15 12.13 13.94 12.35
CA GLU A 15 12.58 15.08 13.15
C GLU A 15 11.80 16.37 12.82
N ASN A 16 11.47 16.59 11.55
CA ASN A 16 10.90 17.87 11.08
C ASN A 16 9.39 17.81 10.82
N TYR A 17 8.84 16.62 10.60
CA TYR A 17 7.44 16.37 10.25
C TYR A 17 6.91 15.08 10.90
N PRO A 18 6.93 14.98 12.25
CA PRO A 18 6.66 13.75 12.97
C PRO A 18 5.26 13.16 12.72
N ASP A 19 4.29 14.01 12.35
CA ASP A 19 2.91 13.61 12.06
C ASP A 19 2.72 13.00 10.66
N ILE A 20 3.74 13.06 9.79
CA ILE A 20 3.68 12.47 8.45
C ILE A 20 4.14 11.02 8.50
N PRO A 21 3.25 10.04 8.25
CA PRO A 21 3.63 8.63 8.26
C PRO A 21 4.55 8.30 7.08
N VAL A 22 5.54 7.43 7.33
CA VAL A 22 6.49 6.94 6.33
C VAL A 22 6.20 5.48 6.01
N ILE A 23 5.79 5.23 4.77
CA ILE A 23 5.59 3.89 4.23
C ILE A 23 6.84 3.47 3.45
N LEU A 24 7.46 2.36 3.85
CA LEU A 24 8.54 1.74 3.09
C LEU A 24 7.96 0.71 2.10
N ASP A 25 7.86 1.08 0.83
CA ASP A 25 7.45 0.15 -0.23
C ASP A 25 8.60 -0.82 -0.61
N ALA A 26 8.77 -1.88 0.18
CA ALA A 26 9.85 -2.85 0.06
C ALA A 26 9.44 -4.23 -0.49
N LYS A 27 8.14 -4.55 -0.51
CA LYS A 27 7.57 -5.81 -1.01
C LYS A 27 8.26 -7.05 -0.42
N ARG A 28 8.59 -7.02 0.88
CA ARG A 28 9.37 -8.08 1.55
C ARG A 28 8.59 -9.38 1.65
N GLY A 29 9.31 -10.49 1.53
CA GLY A 29 8.78 -11.84 1.69
C GLY A 29 9.94 -12.83 1.62
N ASP A 30 10.17 -13.54 2.71
CA ASP A 30 11.20 -14.57 2.89
C ASP A 30 10.75 -15.50 4.04
N ILE A 31 11.54 -16.50 4.40
CA ILE A 31 11.21 -17.45 5.48
C ILE A 31 12.06 -17.25 6.73
N GLY A 32 11.50 -17.61 7.89
CA GLY A 32 12.20 -17.68 9.17
C GLY A 32 12.99 -16.42 9.53
N ASN A 33 14.23 -16.63 10.01
CA ASN A 33 15.11 -15.58 10.52
C ASN A 33 15.39 -14.44 9.52
N THR A 34 15.29 -14.69 8.21
CA THR A 34 15.51 -13.65 7.21
C THR A 34 14.42 -12.58 7.28
N ASN A 35 13.16 -12.97 7.50
CA ASN A 35 12.06 -12.03 7.64
C ASN A 35 12.10 -11.29 8.98
N GLU A 36 12.59 -11.91 10.06
CA GLU A 36 12.87 -11.21 11.32
C GLU A 36 13.91 -10.10 11.13
N ALA A 37 15.01 -10.40 10.41
CA ALA A 37 16.03 -9.41 10.09
C ALA A 37 15.47 -8.28 9.23
N TYR A 38 14.58 -8.57 8.27
CA TYR A 38 13.88 -7.53 7.51
C TYR A 38 12.96 -6.69 8.39
N ALA A 39 12.15 -7.28 9.25
CA ALA A 39 11.25 -6.56 10.15
C ALA A 39 12.05 -5.60 11.06
N LYS A 40 13.14 -6.08 11.66
CA LYS A 40 14.06 -5.26 12.46
C LYS A 40 14.67 -4.11 11.65
N ALA A 41 15.21 -4.41 10.47
CA ALA A 41 15.82 -3.39 9.63
C ALA A 41 14.81 -2.30 9.21
N VAL A 42 13.56 -2.65 8.98
CA VAL A 42 12.52 -1.71 8.55
C VAL A 42 11.99 -0.87 9.71
N PHE A 43 11.66 -1.51 10.83
CA PHE A 43 10.93 -0.85 11.92
C PHE A 43 11.82 -0.30 13.02
N ASP A 44 12.97 -0.93 13.27
CA ASP A 44 13.84 -0.55 14.38
C ASP A 44 15.03 0.28 13.86
N ASP A 45 15.65 -0.11 12.75
CA ASP A 45 16.81 0.61 12.20
C ASP A 45 16.43 1.81 11.32
N LEU A 46 15.48 1.61 10.41
CA LEU A 46 14.97 2.66 9.51
C LEU A 46 13.82 3.46 10.13
N GLN A 47 13.13 2.91 11.13
CA GLN A 47 11.99 3.56 11.81
C GLN A 47 10.84 3.95 10.87
N ALA A 48 10.58 3.14 9.85
CA ALA A 48 9.37 3.30 9.04
C ALA A 48 8.10 3.04 9.88
N ASP A 49 6.99 3.64 9.48
CA ASP A 49 5.68 3.45 10.13
C ASP A 49 4.91 2.28 9.54
N ALA A 50 5.12 2.02 8.25
CA ALA A 50 4.50 0.90 7.57
C ALA A 50 5.42 0.31 6.49
N VAL A 51 5.12 -0.92 6.07
CA VAL A 51 5.89 -1.63 5.04
C VAL A 51 4.97 -2.41 4.10
N THR A 52 5.35 -2.51 2.83
CA THR A 52 4.70 -3.43 1.89
C THR A 52 5.33 -4.83 1.95
N ILE A 53 4.49 -5.87 1.98
CA ILE A 53 4.92 -7.27 2.02
C ILE A 53 4.25 -8.14 0.94
N HIS A 54 4.92 -9.21 0.52
CA HIS A 54 4.47 -10.12 -0.51
C HIS A 54 3.87 -11.40 0.11
N PRO A 55 2.62 -11.78 -0.22
CA PRO A 55 1.86 -12.81 0.50
C PRO A 55 2.20 -14.25 0.11
N TYR A 56 2.99 -14.46 -0.95
CA TYR A 56 3.13 -15.75 -1.62
C TYR A 56 3.66 -16.90 -0.74
N LEU A 57 4.49 -16.59 0.26
CA LEU A 57 5.04 -17.61 1.17
C LEU A 57 4.08 -17.98 2.33
N GLY A 58 2.90 -17.37 2.38
CA GLY A 58 1.87 -17.64 3.38
C GLY A 58 2.07 -16.91 4.70
N LYS A 59 1.11 -17.10 5.62
CA LYS A 59 1.00 -16.35 6.89
C LYS A 59 2.25 -16.49 7.76
N GLU A 60 2.73 -17.71 7.96
CA GLU A 60 3.87 -18.01 8.83
C GLU A 60 5.10 -17.18 8.46
N ALA A 61 5.42 -17.11 7.16
CA ALA A 61 6.51 -16.30 6.66
C ALA A 61 6.35 -14.81 7.02
N MET A 62 5.13 -14.28 6.96
CA MET A 62 4.83 -12.86 7.23
C MET A 62 4.70 -12.52 8.73
N GLU A 63 4.64 -13.52 9.59
CA GLU A 63 4.39 -13.36 11.03
C GLU A 63 5.34 -12.33 11.70
N PRO A 64 6.65 -12.25 11.39
CA PRO A 64 7.53 -11.23 11.97
C PRO A 64 7.10 -9.78 11.70
N PHE A 65 6.37 -9.55 10.60
CA PHE A 65 5.76 -8.25 10.30
C PHE A 65 4.39 -8.12 10.97
N LEU A 66 3.53 -9.13 10.86
CA LEU A 66 2.15 -9.10 11.38
C LEU A 66 2.09 -8.91 12.90
N GLN A 67 3.10 -9.39 13.64
CA GLN A 67 3.20 -9.23 15.09
C GLN A 67 3.58 -7.80 15.55
N ARG A 68 3.98 -6.89 14.65
CA ARG A 68 4.30 -5.50 14.99
C ARG A 68 3.03 -4.67 15.13
N THR A 69 2.42 -4.71 16.31
CA THR A 69 1.17 -3.99 16.63
C THR A 69 1.27 -2.47 16.52
N ASP A 70 2.50 -1.94 16.56
CA ASP A 70 2.83 -0.52 16.49
C ASP A 70 3.02 0.00 15.05
N LYS A 71 2.91 -0.86 14.04
CA LYS A 71 3.25 -0.57 12.64
C LYS A 71 2.12 -0.90 11.67
N GLY A 72 2.14 -0.33 10.47
CA GLY A 72 1.22 -0.66 9.38
C GLY A 72 1.76 -1.75 8.47
N ILE A 73 0.98 -2.81 8.21
CA ILE A 73 1.41 -3.91 7.34
C ILE A 73 0.58 -3.91 6.06
N ILE A 74 1.20 -3.63 4.92
CA ILE A 74 0.49 -3.42 3.65
C ILE A 74 0.73 -4.60 2.71
N VAL A 75 -0.27 -5.48 2.58
CA VAL A 75 -0.12 -6.73 1.83
C VAL A 75 -0.41 -6.51 0.35
N LEU A 76 0.45 -7.03 -0.54
CA LEU A 76 0.20 -7.00 -1.98
C LEU A 76 -0.99 -7.88 -2.35
N VAL A 77 -2.03 -7.29 -2.93
CA VAL A 77 -3.23 -8.01 -3.39
C VAL A 77 -3.36 -7.97 -4.91
N ARG A 78 -3.51 -6.78 -5.50
CA ARG A 78 -3.64 -6.59 -6.96
C ARG A 78 -2.69 -5.49 -7.43
N THR A 79 -1.65 -5.84 -8.16
CA THR A 79 -0.63 -4.86 -8.61
C THR A 79 -1.00 -4.24 -9.96
N SER A 80 -0.42 -3.09 -10.31
CA SER A 80 -0.73 -2.34 -11.53
C SER A 80 0.15 -2.67 -12.74
N ASN A 81 1.08 -3.63 -12.63
CA ASN A 81 1.97 -3.98 -13.74
C ASN A 81 1.24 -4.79 -14.82
N PRO A 82 1.62 -4.67 -16.11
CA PRO A 82 0.92 -5.33 -17.22
C PRO A 82 0.72 -6.84 -17.07
N CYS A 83 1.71 -7.55 -16.51
CA CYS A 83 1.64 -9.01 -16.30
C CYS A 83 1.07 -9.42 -14.95
N ALA A 84 0.41 -8.51 -14.21
CA ALA A 84 -0.16 -8.82 -12.88
C ALA A 84 -1.10 -10.04 -12.93
N GLY A 85 -1.85 -10.20 -14.02
CA GLY A 85 -2.80 -11.28 -14.21
C GLY A 85 -2.22 -12.70 -14.33
N GLU A 86 -0.92 -12.85 -14.62
CA GLU A 86 -0.28 -14.17 -14.80
C GLU A 86 -0.53 -15.12 -13.61
N PHE A 87 -0.42 -14.58 -12.40
CA PHE A 87 -0.77 -15.30 -11.17
C PHE A 87 -2.05 -14.78 -10.52
N GLN A 88 -2.25 -13.46 -10.51
CA GLN A 88 -3.32 -12.87 -9.69
C GLN A 88 -4.72 -13.19 -10.21
N ASP A 89 -4.85 -13.51 -11.50
CA ASP A 89 -6.14 -13.85 -12.13
C ASP A 89 -6.38 -15.38 -12.19
N LEU A 90 -5.43 -16.19 -11.72
CA LEU A 90 -5.61 -17.64 -11.60
C LEU A 90 -6.79 -17.95 -10.69
N ARG A 91 -7.65 -18.88 -11.11
CA ARG A 91 -8.88 -19.22 -10.40
C ARG A 91 -8.66 -20.33 -9.38
N ILE A 92 -9.10 -20.08 -8.15
CA ILE A 92 -9.24 -21.03 -7.05
C ILE A 92 -10.71 -21.01 -6.66
N ASP A 93 -11.42 -22.13 -6.84
CA ASP A 93 -12.86 -22.25 -6.55
C ASP A 93 -13.69 -21.09 -7.14
N ASN A 94 -13.44 -20.78 -8.41
CA ASN A 94 -14.06 -19.68 -9.19
C ASN A 94 -13.72 -18.24 -8.75
N LYS A 95 -12.82 -18.04 -7.79
CA LYS A 95 -12.30 -16.71 -7.42
C LYS A 95 -10.89 -16.51 -7.94
N PRO A 96 -10.54 -15.32 -8.44
CA PRO A 96 -9.15 -15.01 -8.77
C PRO A 96 -8.30 -14.96 -7.50
N LEU A 97 -7.03 -15.37 -7.62
CA LEU A 97 -6.08 -15.46 -6.50
C LEU A 97 -6.00 -14.17 -5.67
N TYR A 98 -6.06 -12.98 -6.30
CA TYR A 98 -6.03 -11.73 -5.54
C TYR A 98 -7.20 -11.60 -4.54
N GLN A 99 -8.39 -12.11 -4.88
CA GLN A 99 -9.54 -12.10 -3.94
C GLN A 99 -9.31 -13.06 -2.79
N VAL A 100 -8.74 -14.24 -3.06
CA VAL A 100 -8.40 -15.21 -2.01
C VAL A 100 -7.39 -14.61 -1.03
N ILE A 101 -6.37 -13.91 -1.54
CA ILE A 101 -5.40 -13.19 -0.70
C ILE A 101 -6.10 -12.08 0.11
N ALA A 102 -6.97 -11.28 -0.51
CA ALA A 102 -7.72 -10.24 0.19
C ALA A 102 -8.59 -10.81 1.32
N GLU A 103 -9.23 -11.97 1.10
CA GLU A 103 -10.03 -12.66 2.11
C GLU A 103 -9.17 -13.13 3.29
N HIS A 104 -7.99 -13.72 3.03
CA HIS A 104 -7.06 -14.11 4.09
C HIS A 104 -6.55 -12.91 4.88
N VAL A 105 -6.24 -11.80 4.21
CA VAL A 105 -5.83 -10.57 4.90
C VAL A 105 -6.95 -10.10 5.84
N ALA A 106 -8.17 -10.01 5.33
CA ALA A 106 -9.31 -9.48 6.07
C ALA A 106 -9.76 -10.38 7.24
N LYS A 107 -9.69 -11.71 7.08
CA LYS A 107 -10.24 -12.67 8.05
C LYS A 107 -9.19 -13.26 8.99
N ASP A 108 -7.98 -13.52 8.48
CA ASP A 108 -7.01 -14.37 9.17
C ASP A 108 -5.72 -13.66 9.57
N TRP A 109 -5.26 -12.68 8.78
CA TRP A 109 -3.94 -12.05 8.99
C TRP A 109 -4.01 -10.71 9.72
N ASN A 110 -5.10 -9.96 9.59
CA ASN A 110 -5.29 -8.68 10.27
C ASN A 110 -5.73 -8.81 11.73
N THR A 111 -5.06 -9.65 12.51
CA THR A 111 -5.41 -9.92 13.92
C THR A 111 -5.27 -8.68 14.82
N ASN A 112 -4.37 -7.76 14.46
CA ASN A 112 -4.07 -6.55 15.21
C ASN A 112 -4.81 -5.29 14.69
N GLY A 113 -5.61 -5.42 13.63
CA GLY A 113 -6.36 -4.29 13.05
C GLY A 113 -5.50 -3.23 12.35
N ASN A 114 -4.22 -3.52 12.09
CA ASN A 114 -3.23 -2.61 11.52
C ASN A 114 -2.76 -3.00 10.10
N CYS A 115 -3.41 -3.96 9.46
CA CYS A 115 -3.15 -4.30 8.06
C CYS A 115 -3.86 -3.35 7.09
N ALA A 116 -3.27 -3.22 5.92
CA ALA A 116 -3.82 -2.59 4.73
C ALA A 116 -3.50 -3.47 3.52
N VAL A 117 -4.05 -3.13 2.34
CA VAL A 117 -3.77 -3.87 1.11
C VAL A 117 -3.31 -2.95 -0.02
N VAL A 118 -2.51 -3.48 -0.95
CA VAL A 118 -2.13 -2.76 -2.18
C VAL A 118 -3.04 -3.19 -3.31
N VAL A 119 -3.70 -2.20 -3.93
CA VAL A 119 -4.50 -2.38 -5.15
C VAL A 119 -4.16 -1.29 -6.16
N GLY A 120 -3.71 -1.68 -7.35
CA GLY A 120 -3.32 -0.76 -8.42
C GLY A 120 -4.48 0.08 -8.96
N ALA A 121 -4.21 1.35 -9.27
CA ALA A 121 -5.20 2.30 -9.81
C ALA A 121 -5.75 1.96 -11.20
N THR A 122 -5.10 1.05 -11.93
CA THR A 122 -5.41 0.69 -13.33
C THR A 122 -6.62 -0.24 -13.48
N TYR A 123 -7.16 -0.74 -12.37
CA TYR A 123 -8.16 -1.81 -12.34
C TYR A 123 -9.33 -1.45 -11.38
N PRO A 124 -10.22 -0.50 -11.75
CA PRO A 124 -11.27 0.00 -10.86
C PRO A 124 -12.28 -1.07 -10.43
N GLU A 125 -12.63 -2.00 -11.30
CA GLU A 125 -13.56 -3.10 -10.99
C GLU A 125 -12.96 -4.08 -9.98
N GLU A 126 -11.66 -4.40 -10.11
CA GLU A 126 -10.93 -5.19 -9.15
C GLU A 126 -10.77 -4.47 -7.81
N LEU A 127 -10.55 -3.15 -7.84
CA LEU A 127 -10.53 -2.31 -6.63
C LEU A 127 -11.85 -2.38 -5.88
N LYS A 128 -12.98 -2.29 -6.58
CA LYS A 128 -14.32 -2.45 -5.99
C LYS A 128 -14.47 -3.79 -5.29
N LYS A 129 -14.12 -4.88 -5.98
CA LYS A 129 -14.20 -6.25 -5.44
C LYS A 129 -13.31 -6.41 -4.20
N VAL A 130 -12.09 -5.86 -4.22
CA VAL A 130 -11.22 -5.87 -3.05
C VAL A 130 -11.82 -5.05 -1.90
N ARG A 131 -12.37 -3.86 -2.16
CA ARG A 131 -13.04 -3.04 -1.15
C ARG A 131 -14.19 -3.78 -0.49
N GLU A 132 -15.02 -4.48 -1.26
CA GLU A 132 -16.12 -5.32 -0.76
C GLU A 132 -15.61 -6.42 0.18
N ILE A 133 -14.43 -7.00 -0.09
CA ILE A 133 -13.81 -8.05 0.72
C ILE A 133 -13.18 -7.49 2.00
N VAL A 134 -12.40 -6.41 1.90
CA VAL A 134 -11.60 -5.89 3.03
C VAL A 134 -12.35 -4.90 3.91
N GLY A 135 -13.60 -4.54 3.56
CA GLY A 135 -14.45 -3.67 4.37
C GLY A 135 -13.85 -2.28 4.53
N ASP A 136 -13.64 -1.84 5.77
CA ASP A 136 -13.12 -0.50 6.08
C ASP A 136 -11.58 -0.38 6.10
N MET A 137 -10.86 -1.49 5.88
CA MET A 137 -9.39 -1.51 5.89
C MET A 137 -8.78 -0.50 4.91
N PRO A 138 -7.65 0.14 5.24
CA PRO A 138 -6.98 1.03 4.30
C PRO A 138 -6.49 0.30 3.04
N ILE A 139 -6.58 0.97 1.90
CA ILE A 139 -6.04 0.49 0.62
C ILE A 139 -4.99 1.48 0.14
N LEU A 140 -3.76 1.00 -0.06
CA LEU A 140 -2.71 1.74 -0.76
C LEU A 140 -2.90 1.59 -2.27
N VAL A 141 -3.12 2.71 -2.94
CA VAL A 141 -3.41 2.76 -4.38
C VAL A 141 -2.25 3.43 -5.12
N PRO A 142 -1.27 2.66 -5.62
CA PRO A 142 -0.25 3.17 -6.50
C PRO A 142 -0.78 3.31 -7.94
N GLY A 143 -0.19 4.25 -8.70
CA GLY A 143 -0.38 4.32 -10.16
C GLY A 143 -1.24 5.48 -10.68
N ILE A 144 -1.67 6.40 -9.81
CA ILE A 144 -2.32 7.64 -10.27
C ILE A 144 -1.32 8.53 -11.05
N GLY A 145 -1.79 9.13 -12.13
CA GLY A 145 -1.00 9.98 -13.03
C GLY A 145 -0.24 9.19 -14.09
N THR A 146 0.98 8.71 -13.76
CA THR A 146 1.90 8.14 -14.77
C THR A 146 1.50 6.78 -15.34
N GLN A 147 0.59 6.04 -14.70
CA GLN A 147 0.11 4.74 -15.18
C GLN A 147 -1.33 4.82 -15.72
N GLY A 148 -1.87 6.03 -15.91
CA GLY A 148 -3.19 6.22 -16.50
C GLY A 148 -4.38 5.86 -15.58
N GLY A 149 -4.15 5.70 -14.28
CA GLY A 149 -5.24 5.47 -13.32
C GLY A 149 -6.20 6.66 -13.27
N ASN A 150 -7.49 6.40 -13.47
CA ASN A 150 -8.56 7.40 -13.37
C ASN A 150 -8.88 7.65 -11.90
N LEU A 151 -8.58 8.86 -11.41
CA LEU A 151 -8.77 9.23 -10.02
C LEU A 151 -10.23 9.12 -9.56
N GLN A 152 -11.18 9.59 -10.38
CA GLN A 152 -12.61 9.51 -10.08
C GLN A 152 -13.04 8.05 -9.92
N ALA A 153 -12.67 7.18 -10.86
CA ALA A 153 -13.00 5.76 -10.78
C ALA A 153 -12.37 5.08 -9.55
N VAL A 154 -11.15 5.47 -9.16
CA VAL A 154 -10.51 4.98 -7.93
C VAL A 154 -11.27 5.40 -6.67
N LEU A 155 -11.74 6.65 -6.61
CA LEU A 155 -12.52 7.12 -5.47
C LEU A 155 -13.89 6.42 -5.41
N GLU A 156 -14.60 6.34 -6.54
CA GLU A 156 -15.92 5.70 -6.62
C GLU A 156 -15.89 4.22 -6.21
N ASN A 157 -14.84 3.50 -6.60
CA ASN A 157 -14.73 2.06 -6.34
C ASN A 157 -13.95 1.72 -5.06
N GLY A 158 -13.14 2.65 -4.56
CA GLY A 158 -12.16 2.36 -3.51
C GLY A 158 -12.47 2.97 -2.14
N LEU A 159 -13.37 3.94 -2.04
CA LEU A 159 -13.73 4.55 -0.74
C LEU A 159 -14.47 3.55 0.16
N ASN A 160 -14.22 3.63 1.46
CA ASN A 160 -14.89 2.81 2.46
C ASN A 160 -16.25 3.38 2.89
N SER A 161 -16.91 2.74 3.86
CA SER A 161 -18.25 3.13 4.34
C SER A 161 -18.32 4.58 4.86
N LYS A 162 -17.17 5.15 5.26
CA LYS A 162 -17.04 6.51 5.78
C LYS A 162 -16.51 7.51 4.75
N LYS A 163 -16.47 7.15 3.47
CA LYS A 163 -15.85 7.93 2.40
C LYS A 163 -14.37 8.25 2.66
N GLN A 164 -13.63 7.29 3.22
CA GLN A 164 -12.20 7.37 3.55
C GLN A 164 -11.47 6.07 3.15
N GLY A 165 -10.26 5.85 3.68
CA GLY A 165 -9.59 4.55 3.62
C GLY A 165 -8.76 4.30 2.35
N LEU A 166 -8.48 5.34 1.56
CA LEU A 166 -7.58 5.28 0.41
C LEU A 166 -6.29 6.05 0.70
N ILE A 167 -5.15 5.41 0.47
CA ILE A 167 -3.83 6.03 0.47
C ILE A 167 -3.38 6.11 -0.99
N ILE A 168 -3.58 7.25 -1.64
CA ILE A 168 -3.24 7.43 -3.05
C ILE A 168 -1.77 7.81 -3.18
N SER A 169 -0.98 6.96 -3.84
CA SER A 169 0.45 7.21 -4.05
C SER A 169 0.72 7.80 -5.44
N SER A 170 1.18 9.07 -5.45
CA SER A 170 1.68 9.76 -6.65
C SER A 170 3.15 10.15 -6.44
N SER A 171 4.07 9.49 -7.16
CA SER A 171 5.52 9.74 -6.99
C SER A 171 6.10 10.56 -8.14
N ARG A 172 6.28 9.96 -9.33
CA ARG A 172 6.96 10.60 -10.47
C ARG A 172 6.28 11.90 -10.91
N GLY A 173 4.94 11.96 -10.86
CA GLY A 173 4.17 13.15 -11.22
C GLY A 173 4.37 14.33 -10.26
N ILE A 174 4.85 14.08 -9.03
CA ILE A 174 5.17 15.13 -8.05
C ILE A 174 6.68 15.41 -8.07
N ILE A 175 7.51 14.38 -7.93
CA ILE A 175 8.97 14.49 -7.77
C ILE A 175 9.62 15.18 -8.97
N PHE A 176 9.13 14.89 -10.18
CA PHE A 176 9.69 15.42 -11.43
C PHE A 176 8.87 16.55 -12.04
N ALA A 177 7.86 17.06 -11.33
CA ALA A 177 7.14 18.25 -11.78
C ALA A 177 8.07 19.47 -11.77
N PRO A 178 7.86 20.47 -12.65
CA PRO A 178 8.55 21.75 -12.57
C PRO A 178 8.42 22.42 -11.20
N ASN A 179 7.26 22.23 -10.56
CA ASN A 179 6.96 22.71 -9.21
C ASN A 179 6.25 21.60 -8.40
N PRO A 180 6.99 20.80 -7.60
CA PRO A 180 6.41 19.70 -6.82
C PRO A 180 5.33 20.15 -5.82
N ARG A 181 5.47 21.36 -5.26
CA ARG A 181 4.49 21.92 -4.31
C ARG A 181 3.15 22.17 -4.99
N GLU A 182 3.18 22.85 -6.13
CA GLU A 182 1.99 23.13 -6.93
C GLU A 182 1.34 21.84 -7.46
N ALA A 183 2.14 20.89 -7.97
CA ALA A 183 1.63 19.59 -8.39
C ALA A 183 0.91 18.84 -7.26
N THR A 184 1.46 18.90 -6.04
CA THR A 184 0.83 18.31 -4.84
C THR A 184 -0.49 19.00 -4.48
N LEU A 185 -0.52 20.34 -4.52
CA LEU A 185 -1.72 21.12 -4.20
C LEU A 185 -2.84 20.88 -5.23
N ASN A 186 -2.50 20.80 -6.52
CA ASN A 186 -3.47 20.52 -7.58
C ASN A 186 -4.10 19.14 -7.41
N LEU A 187 -3.30 18.10 -7.17
CA LEU A 187 -3.81 16.75 -6.92
C LEU A 187 -4.69 16.70 -5.66
N HIS A 188 -4.30 17.41 -4.59
CA HIS A 188 -5.11 17.51 -3.38
C HIS A 188 -6.47 18.17 -3.65
N GLN A 189 -6.49 19.29 -4.39
CA GLN A 189 -7.72 19.99 -4.76
C GLN A 189 -8.63 19.11 -5.64
N GLU A 190 -8.06 18.39 -6.60
CA GLU A 190 -8.78 17.45 -7.44
C GLU A 190 -9.46 16.36 -6.59
N ILE A 191 -8.73 15.72 -5.68
CA ILE A 191 -9.28 14.72 -4.74
C ILE A 191 -10.41 15.32 -3.91
N VAL A 192 -10.19 16.49 -3.29
CA VAL A 192 -11.19 17.14 -2.44
C VAL A 192 -12.44 17.52 -3.23
N SER A 193 -12.30 17.92 -4.49
CA SER A 193 -13.44 18.27 -5.35
C SER A 193 -14.31 17.06 -5.67
N LEU A 194 -13.69 15.88 -5.84
CA LEU A 194 -14.38 14.62 -6.14
C LEU A 194 -15.01 13.96 -4.90
N LEU A 195 -14.60 14.37 -3.69
CA LEU A 195 -15.17 13.86 -2.43
C LEU A 195 -16.42 14.61 -1.96
N LYS A 196 -16.68 15.80 -2.53
CA LYS A 196 -17.88 16.60 -2.24
C LYS A 196 -19.12 15.96 -2.86
#